data_AF-A0A6G1FBG6-F1
#
_entry.id   AF-A0A6G1FBG6-F1
#
_cell.length_a   1.000
_cell.length_b   1.000
_cell.length_c   1.000
_cell.angle_alpha   90.00
_cell.angle_beta   90.00
_cell.angle_gamma   90.00
#
_symmetry.space_group_name_H-M   'P 1'
#
loop_
_entity.id
_entity.type
_entity.pdbx_description
1 polymer ?
#
loop_
_entity_poly.entity_id
_entity_poly.type
_entity_poly.pdbx_seq_one_letter_code
_entity_poly.pdbx_strand_id
1 'polypeptide(L)'
;MSNILRIFGEATGLRANLQKYAVVPIGCAEDQTELAKRTLGCQAEEFPIKYLGLPLAPYKLTKADLQPLVDKVMAKLPSWKG
;
A
#
# COMPACT_ATOMS: atom_id res chain seq x y z
N MET A 1 -19.70 3.67 2.78
CA MET A 1 -18.35 3.93 3.36
C MET A 1 -18.06 5.43 3.55
N SER A 2 -18.47 6.31 2.63
CA SER A 2 -18.24 7.77 2.73
C SER A 2 -18.80 8.41 4.00
N ASN A 3 -19.98 8.00 4.48
CA ASN A 3 -20.58 8.60 5.67
C ASN A 3 -19.81 8.29 6.97
N ILE A 4 -19.30 7.06 7.14
CA ILE A 4 -18.54 6.69 8.34
C ILE A 4 -17.19 7.39 8.41
N LEU A 5 -16.49 7.50 7.27
CA LEU A 5 -15.23 8.25 7.19
C LEU A 5 -15.45 9.75 7.43
N ARG A 6 -16.58 10.30 6.98
CA ARG A 6 -16.97 11.69 7.26
C ARG A 6 -17.20 11.93 8.75
N ILE A 7 -18.02 11.10 9.41
CA ILE A 7 -18.30 11.22 10.85
C ILE A 7 -17.01 11.06 11.67
N PHE A 8 -16.18 10.08 11.34
CA PHE A 8 -14.87 9.91 11.96
C PHE A 8 -14.00 11.15 11.78
N GLY A 9 -13.99 11.72 10.57
CA GLY A 9 -13.22 12.92 10.29
C GLY A 9 -13.74 14.17 11.00
N GLU A 10 -15.04 14.30 11.18
CA GLU A 10 -15.66 15.36 11.99
C GLU A 10 -15.29 15.24 13.47
N ALA A 11 -15.27 14.00 14.00
CA ALA A 11 -14.92 13.76 15.40
C ALA A 11 -13.42 13.91 15.70
N THR A 12 -12.55 13.56 14.75
CA THR A 12 -11.09 13.50 14.96
C THR A 12 -10.30 14.62 14.30
N GLY A 13 -10.92 15.38 13.39
CA GLY A 13 -10.23 16.33 12.52
C GLY A 13 -9.41 15.68 11.40
N LEU A 14 -9.46 14.37 11.23
CA LEU A 14 -8.71 13.63 10.21
C LEU A 14 -9.52 13.50 8.91
N ARG A 15 -8.83 13.41 7.76
CA ARG A 15 -9.44 13.06 6.48
C ARG A 15 -8.71 11.88 5.86
N ALA A 16 -9.45 10.85 5.48
CA ALA A 16 -8.88 9.71 4.76
C ALA A 16 -8.39 10.17 3.37
N ASN A 17 -7.14 9.86 3.05
CA ASN A 17 -6.58 10.09 1.72
C ASN A 17 -6.81 8.86 0.84
N LEU A 18 -7.94 8.82 0.13
CA LEU A 18 -8.33 7.71 -0.75
C LEU A 18 -7.32 7.40 -1.88
N GLN A 19 -6.46 8.35 -2.26
CA GLN A 19 -5.42 8.13 -3.25
C GLN A 19 -4.23 7.30 -2.71
N LYS A 20 -4.11 7.17 -1.38
CA LYS A 20 -3.07 6.38 -0.72
C LYS A 20 -3.55 4.99 -0.28
N TYR A 21 -4.85 4.72 -0.40
CA TYR A 21 -5.41 3.40 -0.11
C TYR A 21 -5.55 2.62 -1.40
N ALA A 22 -5.32 1.31 -1.31
CA ALA A 22 -5.57 0.37 -2.38
C ALA A 22 -6.17 -0.91 -1.80
N VAL A 23 -6.95 -1.62 -2.61
CA VAL A 23 -7.37 -3.00 -2.35
C VAL A 23 -6.29 -3.93 -2.87
N VAL A 24 -5.82 -4.84 -2.04
CA VAL A 24 -4.83 -5.85 -2.45
C VAL A 24 -5.45 -7.22 -2.20
N PRO A 25 -6.05 -7.86 -3.23
CA PRO A 25 -6.79 -9.10 -3.05
C PRO A 25 -5.85 -10.26 -2.68
N ILE A 26 -6.27 -11.08 -1.71
CA ILE A 26 -5.59 -12.31 -1.32
C ILE A 26 -6.60 -13.45 -1.40
N GLY A 27 -6.47 -14.30 -2.43
CA GLY A 27 -7.40 -15.42 -2.64
C GLY A 27 -8.84 -14.98 -2.96
N CYS A 28 -9.03 -13.76 -3.47
CA CYS A 28 -10.34 -13.25 -3.86
C CYS A 28 -10.61 -13.55 -5.34
N ALA A 29 -11.86 -13.86 -5.66
CA ALA A 29 -12.33 -13.86 -7.04
C ALA A 29 -12.43 -12.41 -7.58
N GLU A 30 -12.50 -12.28 -8.90
CA GLU A 30 -12.48 -10.98 -9.58
C GLU A 30 -13.72 -10.13 -9.23
N ASP A 31 -14.89 -10.76 -9.13
CA ASP A 31 -16.15 -10.12 -8.71
C ASP A 31 -16.05 -9.54 -7.29
N GLN A 32 -15.39 -10.25 -6.37
CA GLN A 32 -15.17 -9.80 -4.99
C GLN A 32 -14.20 -8.62 -4.95
N THR A 33 -13.17 -8.65 -5.78
CA THR A 33 -12.20 -7.56 -5.90
C THR A 33 -12.86 -6.29 -6.48
N GLU A 34 -13.67 -6.45 -7.52
CA GLU A 34 -14.43 -5.35 -8.11
C GLU A 34 -15.46 -4.76 -7.14
N LEU A 35 -16.16 -5.60 -6.37
CA LEU A 35 -17.08 -5.15 -5.32
C LEU A 35 -16.34 -4.33 -4.26
N ALA A 36 -15.17 -4.79 -3.81
CA ALA A 36 -14.35 -4.07 -2.83
C ALA A 36 -13.87 -2.72 -3.35
N LYS A 37 -13.34 -2.67 -4.58
CA LYS A 37 -12.94 -1.42 -5.26
C LYS A 37 -14.08 -0.41 -5.30
N ARG A 38 -15.27 -0.84 -5.74
CA ARG A 38 -16.47 0.02 -5.84
C ARG A 38 -16.96 0.51 -4.49
N THR A 39 -16.93 -0.36 -3.48
CA THR A 39 -17.42 -0.05 -2.13
C THR A 39 -16.50 0.94 -1.40
N LEU A 40 -15.19 0.80 -1.59
CA LEU A 40 -14.17 1.61 -0.93
C LEU A 40 -13.79 2.87 -1.73
N GLY A 41 -14.04 2.88 -3.04
CA GLY A 41 -13.66 3.98 -3.92
C GLY A 41 -12.15 4.12 -4.10
N CYS A 42 -11.42 3.00 -4.08
CA CYS A 42 -9.96 2.96 -4.27
C CYS A 42 -9.56 1.96 -5.35
N GLN A 43 -8.35 2.11 -5.88
CA GLN A 43 -7.80 1.21 -6.91
C GLN A 43 -7.47 -0.15 -6.28
N ALA A 44 -7.31 -1.20 -7.10
CA ALA A 44 -6.62 -2.39 -6.63
C ALA A 44 -5.19 -2.42 -7.13
N GLU A 45 -4.34 -3.02 -6.31
CA GLU A 45 -2.95 -3.31 -6.58
C GLU A 45 -2.70 -4.80 -6.45
N GLU A 46 -1.57 -5.25 -6.97
CA GLU A 46 -1.11 -6.63 -6.89
C GLU A 46 0.24 -6.69 -6.16
N PHE A 47 0.54 -7.86 -5.59
CA PHE A 47 1.81 -8.08 -4.92
C PHE A 47 2.98 -8.18 -5.90
N PRO A 48 4.18 -7.71 -5.53
CA PRO A 48 4.53 -7.17 -4.21
C PRO A 48 4.16 -5.68 -4.07
N ILE A 49 3.53 -5.31 -2.95
CA ILE A 49 3.18 -3.91 -2.65
C ILE A 49 4.22 -3.27 -1.72
N LYS A 50 4.28 -1.94 -1.69
CA LYS A 50 5.19 -1.22 -0.78
C LYS A 50 4.50 -0.87 0.54
N TYR A 51 4.95 -1.44 1.64
CA TYR A 51 4.48 -1.13 2.99
C TYR A 51 5.63 -0.63 3.87
N LEU A 52 5.50 0.58 4.42
CA LEU A 52 6.54 1.24 5.24
C LEU A 52 7.93 1.31 4.57
N GLY A 53 7.96 1.32 3.23
CA GLY A 53 9.20 1.36 2.46
C GLY A 53 9.82 0.00 2.17
N LEU A 54 9.15 -1.10 2.53
CA LEU A 54 9.55 -2.48 2.25
C LEU A 54 8.55 -3.13 1.29
N PRO A 55 8.99 -4.03 0.40
CA PRO A 55 8.07 -4.89 -0.34
C PRO A 55 7.37 -5.85 0.62
N LEU A 56 6.07 -6.01 0.44
CA LEU A 56 5.21 -6.93 1.17
C LEU A 56 4.56 -7.85 0.15
N ALA A 57 4.56 -9.15 0.42
CA ALA A 57 3.91 -10.16 -0.40
C ALA A 57 3.47 -11.36 0.46
N PRO A 58 2.43 -12.11 0.06
CA PRO A 58 2.03 -13.35 0.73
C PRO A 58 2.95 -14.54 0.41
N TYR A 59 3.89 -14.35 -0.53
CA TYR A 59 4.89 -15.33 -0.93
C TYR A 59 6.30 -14.88 -0.53
N LYS A 60 7.26 -15.79 -0.60
CA LYS A 60 8.66 -15.49 -0.32
C LYS A 60 9.21 -14.50 -1.36
N LEU A 61 9.63 -13.33 -0.89
CA LEU A 61 10.22 -12.30 -1.72
C LEU A 61 11.51 -12.79 -2.37
N THR A 62 11.68 -12.44 -3.63
CA THR A 62 12.89 -12.71 -4.41
C THR A 62 13.96 -11.66 -4.13
N LYS A 63 15.18 -11.92 -4.59
CA LYS A 63 16.26 -10.91 -4.56
C LYS A 63 15.89 -9.67 -5.37
N ALA A 64 15.17 -9.84 -6.48
CA ALA A 64 14.74 -8.73 -7.33
C ALA A 64 13.74 -7.82 -6.59
N ASP A 65 12.79 -8.39 -5.85
CA ASP A 65 11.82 -7.61 -5.06
C ASP A 65 12.51 -6.75 -3.98
N LEU A 66 13.62 -7.23 -3.44
CA LEU A 66 14.41 -6.53 -2.42
C LEU A 66 15.46 -5.57 -3.01
N GLN A 67 15.75 -5.63 -4.31
CA GLN A 67 16.75 -4.78 -4.95
C GLN A 67 16.53 -3.28 -4.72
N PRO A 68 15.30 -2.73 -4.78
CA PRO A 68 15.06 -1.32 -4.50
C PRO A 68 15.45 -0.89 -3.08
N LEU A 69 15.40 -1.81 -2.11
CA LEU A 69 15.86 -1.55 -0.74
C LEU A 69 17.38 -1.45 -0.68
N VAL A 70 18.08 -2.37 -1.36
CA VAL A 70 19.54 -2.36 -1.46
C VAL A 70 19.99 -1.05 -2.11
N ASP A 71 19.39 -0.67 -3.23
CA ASP A 71 19.73 0.56 -3.95
C ASP A 71 19.54 1.80 -3.07
N LYS A 72 18.46 1.84 -2.28
CA LYS A 72 18.18 2.94 -1.35
C LYS A 72 19.21 3.04 -0.22
N VAL A 73 19.74 1.92 0.27
CA VAL A 73 20.82 1.91 1.26
C VAL A 73 22.13 2.34 0.61
N MET A 74 22.47 1.79 -0.55
CA MET A 74 23.68 2.13 -1.30
C MET A 74 23.75 3.62 -1.63
N ALA A 75 22.62 4.24 -2.00
CA ALA A 75 22.52 5.67 -2.27
C ALA A 75 22.85 6.56 -1.04
N LYS A 76 22.72 6.03 0.18
CA LYS A 76 23.02 6.75 1.43
C LYS A 76 24.44 6.53 1.95
N LEU A 77 25.17 5.53 1.42
CA LEU A 77 26.54 5.24 1.86
C LEU A 77 27.55 6.36 1.55
N PRO A 78 27.51 7.05 0.39
CA PRO A 78 28.46 8.11 0.09
C PRO A 78 28.41 9.26 1.10
N SER A 79 27.21 9.61 1.60
CA SER A 79 27.03 10.67 2.60
C SER A 79 27.45 10.27 4.02
N TRP A 80 27.84 9.01 4.26
CA TRP A 80 28.25 8.51 5.57
C TRP A 80 29.77 8.54 5.77
N LYS A 81 30.58 8.75 4.71
CA LYS A 81 32.01 9.05 4.87
C LYS A 81 32.18 10.54 5.19
N GLY A 82 31.88 10.90 6.43
CA GLY A 82 32.20 12.18 7.08
C GLY A 82 32.98 11.93 8.35
#